data_AF-A0A8H7AZR7-F1
#
_entry.id   AF-A0A8H7AZR7-F1
#
_cell.length_a   1.000
_cell.length_b   1.000
_cell.length_c   1.000
_cell.angle_alpha   90.00
_cell.angle_beta   90.00
_cell.angle_gamma   90.00
#
_symmetry.space_group_name_H-M   'P 1'
#
loop_
_entity.id
_entity.type
_entity.pdbx_description
1 polymer ?
#
loop_
_entity_poly.entity_id
_entity_poly.type
_entity_poly.pdbx_seq_one_letter_code
_entity_poly.pdbx_strand_id
1 'polypeptide(L)'
;MRLQASILLCALASAASAYLVEPPTPAAADTVPNCSAWQIAEPWMSSCNNIASAHGLPIYQVGPWNPSCKDSNAFVVGNSYCIEVNGKECYEIGEGACQGDDQ
;
A
#
# COMPACT_ATOMS: atom_id res chain seq x y z
N MET A 1 -51.09 1.15 13.40
CA MET A 1 -49.71 0.67 13.57
C MET A 1 -48.90 1.09 12.37
N ARG A 2 -48.02 2.10 12.51
CA ARG A 2 -46.99 2.38 11.50
C ARG A 2 -45.74 1.62 11.94
N LEU A 3 -45.46 0.47 11.32
CA LEU A 3 -44.17 -0.19 11.52
C LEU A 3 -43.12 0.67 10.80
N GLN A 4 -42.36 1.46 11.55
CA GLN A 4 -41.18 2.12 11.00
C GLN A 4 -40.10 1.06 10.79
N ALA A 5 -39.78 0.81 9.53
CA ALA A 5 -38.66 -0.03 9.14
C ALA A 5 -37.36 0.69 9.50
N SER A 6 -36.71 0.27 10.59
CA SER A 6 -35.36 0.69 10.92
C SER A 6 -34.39 -0.04 10.00
N ILE A 7 -34.19 0.52 8.80
CA ILE A 7 -33.08 0.15 7.93
C ILE A 7 -31.82 0.66 8.62
N LEU A 8 -31.14 -0.20 9.39
CA LEU A 8 -29.77 0.05 9.80
C LEU A 8 -28.93 0.00 8.51
N LEU A 9 -28.74 1.16 7.88
CA LEU A 9 -27.68 1.33 6.89
C LEU A 9 -26.37 1.14 7.65
N CYS A 10 -25.81 -0.07 7.60
CA CYS A 10 -24.40 -0.26 7.90
C CYS A 10 -23.68 0.41 6.73
N ALA A 11 -23.32 1.68 6.91
CA ALA A 11 -22.42 2.34 6.00
C ALA A 11 -21.09 1.59 6.08
N LEU A 12 -20.86 0.70 5.11
CA LEU A 12 -19.53 0.23 4.78
C LEU A 12 -18.78 1.47 4.28
N ALA A 13 -18.23 2.24 5.22
CA ALA A 13 -17.26 3.27 4.91
C ALA A 13 -16.09 2.54 4.27
N SER A 14 -16.10 2.48 2.94
CA SER A 14 -14.92 2.09 2.19
C SER A 14 -13.91 3.18 2.51
N ALA A 15 -12.90 2.86 3.32
CA ALA A 15 -11.73 3.69 3.44
C ALA A 15 -11.06 3.66 2.06
N ALA A 16 -11.47 4.59 1.19
CA ALA A 16 -10.70 4.91 0.01
C ALA A 16 -9.35 5.35 0.55
N SER A 17 -8.37 4.45 0.46
CA SER A 17 -7.08 4.72 1.05
C SER A 17 -6.43 5.80 0.20
N ALA A 18 -6.19 6.96 0.79
CA ALA A 18 -5.66 8.14 0.10
C ALA A 18 -4.14 7.99 -0.09
N TYR A 19 -3.75 6.94 -0.83
CA TYR A 19 -2.38 6.76 -1.27
C TYR A 19 -2.04 7.73 -2.40
N LEU A 20 -0.76 8.11 -2.54
CA LEU A 20 -0.32 8.94 -3.68
C LEU A 20 -0.51 8.18 -5.01
N VAL A 21 -0.27 6.87 -4.98
CA VAL A 21 -0.56 5.96 -6.10
C VAL A 21 -1.44 4.83 -5.56
N GLU A 22 -2.55 4.54 -6.24
CA GLU A 22 -3.45 3.47 -5.83
C GLU A 22 -2.74 2.10 -5.88
N PRO A 23 -2.91 1.25 -4.84
CA PRO A 23 -2.31 -0.07 -4.82
C PRO A 23 -2.99 -0.98 -5.86
N PRO A 24 -2.23 -1.84 -6.58
CA PRO A 24 -2.80 -2.77 -7.57
C PRO A 24 -3.76 -3.81 -6.96
N THR A 25 -3.58 -4.12 -5.69
CA THR A 25 -4.40 -5.06 -4.90
C THR A 25 -4.70 -4.43 -3.53
N PRO A 26 -5.47 -5.07 -2.62
CA PRO A 26 -5.66 -4.51 -1.28
C PRO A 26 -4.31 -4.20 -0.61
N ALA A 27 -4.12 -2.95 -0.20
CA ALA A 27 -2.94 -2.58 0.57
C ALA A 27 -2.90 -3.34 1.89
N ALA A 28 -1.70 -3.70 2.32
CA ALA A 28 -1.49 -4.29 3.63
C ALA A 28 -1.95 -3.32 4.73
N ALA A 29 -2.46 -3.87 5.83
CA ALA A 29 -2.86 -3.07 6.98
C ALA A 29 -1.69 -2.17 7.44
N ASP A 30 -2.04 -0.96 7.86
CA ASP A 30 -1.11 0.05 8.38
C ASP A 30 -0.04 0.53 7.39
N THR A 31 -0.22 0.28 6.08
CA THR A 31 0.65 0.87 5.06
C THR A 31 0.52 2.38 5.07
N VAL A 32 1.67 3.08 5.02
CA VAL A 32 1.72 4.54 5.08
C VAL A 32 0.93 5.20 3.94
N PRO A 33 0.21 6.31 4.21
CA PRO A 33 -0.66 6.94 3.21
C PRO A 33 0.11 7.64 2.09
N ASN A 34 1.40 7.93 2.25
CA ASN A 34 2.20 8.58 1.20
C ASN A 34 2.96 7.57 0.33
N CYS A 35 2.49 6.33 0.25
CA CYS A 35 3.07 5.33 -0.62
C CYS A 35 2.87 5.69 -2.11
N SER A 36 3.95 5.58 -2.89
CA SER A 36 3.99 5.89 -4.31
C SER A 36 4.35 4.70 -5.20
N ALA A 37 4.87 3.60 -4.63
CA ALA A 37 5.11 2.35 -5.36
C ALA A 37 4.88 1.11 -4.50
N TRP A 38 4.52 0.00 -5.15
CA TRP A 38 3.95 -1.19 -4.51
C TRP A 38 4.61 -2.49 -4.93
N GLN A 39 4.84 -3.39 -3.97
CA GLN A 39 5.12 -4.81 -4.16
C GLN A 39 3.87 -5.63 -3.81
N ILE A 40 3.36 -6.40 -4.76
CA ILE A 40 2.36 -7.44 -4.48
C ILE A 40 3.08 -8.63 -3.83
N ALA A 41 2.70 -9.00 -2.61
CA ALA A 41 3.34 -10.10 -1.90
C ALA A 41 3.21 -11.41 -2.66
N GLU A 42 4.34 -12.00 -3.04
CA GLU A 42 4.40 -13.30 -3.70
C GLU A 42 4.43 -14.46 -2.68
N PRO A 43 4.10 -15.70 -3.06
CA PRO A 43 4.04 -16.83 -2.12
C PRO A 43 5.32 -17.15 -1.35
N TRP A 44 6.49 -16.73 -1.85
CA TRP A 44 7.78 -16.93 -1.20
C TRP A 44 8.16 -15.79 -0.24
N MET A 45 7.40 -14.69 -0.23
CA MET A 45 7.59 -13.57 0.68
C MET A 45 6.79 -13.79 1.97
N SER A 46 7.39 -13.48 3.11
CA SER A 46 6.72 -13.56 4.41
C SER A 46 7.14 -12.49 5.40
N SER A 47 7.97 -11.54 4.97
CA SER A 47 8.54 -10.52 5.85
C SER A 47 8.98 -9.25 5.10
N CYS A 48 9.15 -8.17 5.85
CA CYS A 48 9.79 -6.94 5.34
C CYS A 48 11.19 -7.21 4.78
N ASN A 49 11.93 -8.20 5.28
CA ASN A 49 13.26 -8.55 4.77
C ASN A 49 13.19 -9.11 3.35
N ASN A 50 12.16 -9.90 3.03
CA ASN A 50 11.98 -10.39 1.66
C ASN A 50 11.68 -9.24 0.70
N ILE A 51 10.79 -8.32 1.08
CA ILE A 51 10.46 -7.13 0.29
C ILE A 51 11.71 -6.26 0.10
N ALA A 52 12.41 -5.94 1.20
CA ALA A 52 13.63 -5.13 1.17
C ALA A 52 14.71 -5.75 0.25
N SER A 53 14.94 -7.06 0.36
CA SER A 53 15.92 -7.77 -0.46
C SER A 53 15.53 -7.81 -1.94
N ALA A 54 14.24 -7.97 -2.24
CA ALA A 54 13.74 -8.03 -3.62
C ALA A 54 13.93 -6.70 -4.38
N HIS A 55 13.89 -5.58 -3.65
CA HIS A 55 13.99 -4.23 -4.21
C HIS A 55 15.33 -3.53 -3.92
N GLY A 56 16.28 -4.22 -3.28
CA GLY A 56 17.56 -3.62 -2.88
C GLY A 56 17.43 -2.48 -1.86
N LEU A 57 16.32 -2.44 -1.12
CA LEU A 57 16.03 -1.38 -0.15
C LEU A 57 16.58 -1.72 1.24
N PRO A 58 16.99 -0.72 2.02
CA PRO A 58 17.34 -0.96 3.41
C PRO A 58 16.07 -1.25 4.25
N ILE A 59 16.16 -2.28 5.10
CA ILE A 59 15.04 -2.71 5.97
C ILE A 59 14.50 -1.60 6.88
N TYR A 60 15.36 -0.66 7.30
CA TYR A 60 14.97 0.47 8.15
C TYR A 60 14.05 1.48 7.44
N GLN A 61 13.96 1.43 6.10
CA GLN A 61 13.00 2.21 5.32
C GLN A 61 11.68 1.43 5.12
N VAL A 62 11.78 0.17 4.68
CA VAL A 62 10.60 -0.67 4.36
C VAL A 62 9.74 -0.98 5.58
N GLY A 63 10.37 -1.27 6.72
CA GLY A 63 9.66 -1.65 7.94
C GLY A 63 8.72 -0.57 8.48
N PRO A 64 9.13 0.71 8.57
CA PRO A 64 8.23 1.80 8.92
C PRO A 64 7.10 2.06 7.91
N TRP A 65 7.33 1.82 6.61
CA TRP A 65 6.30 1.99 5.59
C TRP A 65 5.22 0.91 5.63
N ASN A 66 5.57 -0.26 6.18
CA ASN A 66 4.73 -1.45 6.24
C ASN A 66 4.84 -2.14 7.61
N PRO A 67 4.22 -1.60 8.67
CA PRO A 67 4.30 -2.20 10.00
C PRO A 67 3.85 -3.67 10.03
N SER A 68 2.83 -4.02 9.23
CA SER A 68 2.29 -5.38 9.13
C SER A 68 3.27 -6.41 8.56
N CYS A 69 4.29 -6.02 7.77
CA CYS A 69 5.27 -7.01 7.28
C CYS A 69 6.29 -7.46 8.32
N LYS A 70 6.28 -6.86 9.52
CA LYS A 70 7.13 -7.27 10.65
C LYS A 70 6.54 -8.47 11.41
N ASP A 71 5.24 -8.70 11.28
CA ASP A 71 4.54 -9.84 11.86
C ASP A 71 4.12 -10.80 10.75
N SER A 72 4.65 -12.03 10.78
CA SER A 72 4.32 -13.05 9.79
C SER A 72 2.84 -13.43 9.78
N ASN A 73 2.12 -13.25 10.89
CA ASN A 73 0.68 -13.53 10.96
C ASN A 73 -0.16 -12.43 10.30
N ALA A 74 0.40 -11.21 10.18
CA ALA A 74 -0.22 -10.08 9.49
C ALA A 74 0.26 -9.96 8.04
N PHE A 75 1.27 -10.74 7.63
CA PHE A 75 1.73 -10.79 6.26
C PHE A 75 0.77 -11.60 5.38
N VAL A 76 0.26 -10.99 4.32
CA VAL A 76 -0.77 -11.59 3.46
C VAL A 76 -0.27 -11.64 2.03
N VAL A 77 -0.06 -12.85 1.51
CA VAL A 77 0.23 -13.09 0.09
C VAL A 77 -0.90 -12.52 -0.76
N GLY A 78 -0.54 -11.77 -1.81
CA GLY A 78 -1.47 -11.08 -2.70
C GLY A 78 -1.83 -9.65 -2.28
N ASN A 79 -1.51 -9.23 -1.05
CA ASN A 79 -1.66 -7.82 -0.66
C ASN A 79 -0.51 -6.96 -1.20
N SER A 80 -0.78 -5.67 -1.36
CA SER A 80 0.21 -4.67 -1.79
C SER A 80 0.93 -4.06 -0.59
N TYR A 81 2.26 -4.06 -0.65
CA TYR A 81 3.17 -3.47 0.35
C TYR A 81 3.96 -2.33 -0.26
N CYS A 82 4.17 -1.26 0.50
CA CYS A 82 4.87 -0.08 0.04
C CYS A 82 6.38 -0.29 -0.14
N ILE A 83 6.92 0.14 -1.28
CA ILE A 83 8.36 0.09 -1.57
C ILE A 83 8.94 1.47 -1.87
N GLU A 84 8.12 2.51 -1.91
CA GLU A 84 8.53 3.89 -2.12
C GLU A 84 7.53 4.85 -1.49
N VAL A 85 8.02 5.95 -0.91
CA VAL A 85 7.19 7.02 -0.37
C VAL A 85 7.58 8.35 -1.00
N ASN A 86 6.59 9.23 -1.20
CA ASN A 86 6.81 10.55 -1.81
C ASN A 86 7.51 10.50 -3.18
N GLY A 87 7.40 9.37 -3.90
CA GLY A 87 7.69 9.33 -5.33
C GLY A 87 6.83 10.39 -5.97
N LYS A 88 7.48 11.40 -6.53
CA LYS A 88 6.80 12.52 -7.16
C LYS A 88 5.78 11.91 -8.12
N GLU A 89 4.51 12.30 -8.02
CA GLU A 89 3.65 12.27 -9.20
C GLU A 89 4.51 12.79 -10.34
N CYS A 90 4.51 12.10 -11.48
CA CYS A 90 5.08 12.68 -12.69
C CYS A 90 4.32 14.00 -12.87
N TYR A 91 4.91 15.11 -12.41
CA TYR A 91 4.27 16.42 -12.43
C TYR A 91 3.88 16.62 -13.88
N GLU A 92 2.59 16.71 -14.18
CA GLU A 92 2.07 16.72 -15.55
C GLU A 92 2.61 17.96 -16.28
N ILE A 93 3.82 17.86 -16.85
CA ILE A 93 4.32 18.74 -17.88
C ILE A 93 3.86 18.21 -19.23
N GLY A 94 2.54 18.12 -19.41
CA GLY A 94 1.90 18.08 -20.73
C GLY A 94 2.15 16.88 -21.66
N GLU A 95 3.18 16.06 -21.50
CA GLU A 95 3.53 14.97 -22.44
C GLU A 95 4.27 13.82 -21.73
N GLY A 96 3.55 13.05 -20.90
CA GLY A 96 3.72 11.60 -20.77
C GLY A 96 5.11 10.96 -20.53
N ALA A 97 6.05 11.58 -19.82
CA ALA A 97 7.32 10.94 -19.46
C ALA A 97 7.65 11.07 -17.97
N CYS A 98 7.86 9.93 -17.30
CA CYS A 98 8.39 9.86 -15.94
C CYS A 98 9.90 9.59 -16.04
N GLN A 99 10.74 10.58 -15.76
CA GLN A 99 12.16 10.36 -15.56
C GLN A 99 12.36 10.04 -14.08
N GLY A 100 12.64 8.77 -13.77
CA GLY A 100 13.09 8.37 -12.43
C GLY A 100 14.42 9.04 -12.13
N ASP A 101 14.56 9.61 -10.93
CA ASP A 101 15.83 10.12 -10.44
C ASP A 101 16.73 8.90 -10.15
N ASP A 102 17.71 8.67 -11.02
CA ASP A 102 18.82 7.76 -10.77
C ASP A 102 19.49 8.17 -9.44
N GLN A 103 19.43 7.29 -8.44
CA GLN A 103 20.31 7.37 -7.27
C GLN A 103 20.75 5.99 -6.80
#